data_AF-A0A3P7NH01-F1
#
_entry.id   AF-A0A3P7NH01-F1
#
_cell.length_a   1.000
_cell.length_b   1.000
_cell.length_c   1.000
_cell.angle_alpha   90.00
_cell.angle_beta   90.00
_cell.angle_gamma   90.00
#
_symmetry.space_group_name_H-M   'P 1'
#
loop_
_entity.id
_entity.type
_entity.pdbx_description
1 polymer ?
#
loop_
_entity_poly.entity_id
_entity_poly.type
_entity_poly.pdbx_seq_one_letter_code
_entity_poly.pdbx_strand_id
1 'polypeptide(L)'
;MEQYVTNKEAKERFIVDENMTLSLCPKYRQTGLIWKFPGTLASRWQFECFREGTQLCKGVTTGNETGKCVVTVEGKNLIHTQVVNASKNGVEFFFCYLNRVTPQRALTYNVDWRSKC
;
A
#
# COMPACT_ATOMS: atom_id res chain seq x y z
N MET A 1 5.53 2.16 -16.69
CA MET A 1 6.88 1.78 -17.18
C MET A 1 7.78 1.64 -15.96
N GLU A 2 8.34 0.46 -15.68
CA GLU A 2 9.16 0.19 -14.47
C GLU A 2 10.61 0.71 -14.63
N GLN A 3 10.82 2.01 -14.82
CA GLN A 3 12.15 2.53 -15.15
C GLN A 3 13.13 2.58 -13.95
N TYR A 4 12.64 2.75 -12.73
CA TYR A 4 13.49 2.99 -11.54
C TYR A 4 13.57 1.81 -10.56
N VAL A 5 13.10 0.64 -10.97
CA VAL A 5 13.22 -0.56 -10.16
C VAL A 5 14.66 -1.06 -10.21
N THR A 6 15.40 -0.90 -9.11
CA THR A 6 16.80 -1.31 -8.98
C THR A 6 16.99 -2.83 -9.05
N ASN A 7 15.99 -3.62 -8.66
CA ASN A 7 16.03 -5.08 -8.71
C ASN A 7 14.73 -5.66 -9.30
N LYS A 8 14.63 -5.66 -10.62
CA LYS A 8 13.42 -6.12 -11.35
C LYS A 8 13.13 -7.60 -11.16
N GLU A 9 14.15 -8.39 -10.83
CA GLU A 9 14.07 -9.83 -10.61
C GLU A 9 13.52 -10.20 -9.23
N ALA A 10 13.64 -9.30 -8.25
CA ALA A 10 13.08 -9.52 -6.93
C ALA A 10 11.55 -9.58 -6.99
N LYS A 11 10.99 -10.77 -6.74
CA LYS A 11 9.54 -10.99 -6.69
C LYS A 11 8.90 -10.38 -5.45
N GLU A 12 9.63 -10.22 -4.36
CA GLU A 12 9.14 -9.60 -3.12
C GLU A 12 9.53 -8.12 -3.09
N ARG A 13 8.88 -7.25 -3.87
CA ARG A 13 9.16 -5.81 -3.88
C ARG A 13 7.91 -4.97 -4.15
N PHE A 14 7.89 -3.76 -3.61
CA PHE A 14 6.97 -2.74 -4.09
C PHE A 14 7.57 -2.02 -5.30
N ILE A 15 6.69 -1.60 -6.20
CA ILE A 15 7.01 -0.75 -7.34
C ILE A 15 6.65 0.67 -6.91
N VAL A 16 7.66 1.55 -6.88
CA VAL A 16 7.52 2.97 -6.56
C VAL A 16 7.85 3.74 -7.83
N ASP A 17 6.87 4.50 -8.32
CA ASP A 17 7.06 5.39 -9.47
C ASP A 17 7.78 6.68 -9.02
N GLU A 18 8.49 7.35 -9.94
CA GLU A 18 9.30 8.55 -9.62
C GLU A 18 8.49 9.67 -8.97
N ASN A 19 7.24 9.87 -9.42
CA ASN A 19 6.36 10.91 -8.91
C ASN A 19 5.54 10.47 -7.69
N MET A 20 5.77 9.25 -7.17
CA MET A 20 5.01 8.72 -6.05
C MET A 20 5.46 9.39 -4.75
N THR A 21 4.55 10.16 -4.14
CA THR A 21 4.83 10.85 -2.87
C THR A 21 4.38 9.98 -1.70
N LEU A 22 5.33 9.51 -0.88
CA LEU A 22 5.05 8.67 0.30
C LEU A 22 4.73 9.48 1.56
N SER A 23 5.12 10.76 1.58
CA SER A 23 4.72 11.72 2.61
C SER A 23 3.62 12.61 2.06
N LEU A 24 2.38 12.38 2.49
CA LEU A 24 1.21 13.08 1.99
C LEU A 24 0.75 14.10 3.02
N CYS A 25 0.30 15.25 2.53
CA CYS A 25 -0.48 16.17 3.33
C CYS A 25 -1.74 16.62 2.57
N PRO A 26 -2.81 15.83 2.68
CA PRO A 26 -4.04 16.12 1.96
C PRO A 26 -4.77 17.32 2.58
N LYS A 27 -5.32 18.17 1.72
CA LYS A 27 -6.19 19.29 2.13
C LYS A 27 -7.46 18.84 2.86
N TYR A 28 -7.92 17.63 2.56
CA TYR A 28 -9.10 17.02 3.13
C TYR A 28 -8.71 15.89 4.09
N ARG A 29 -9.59 15.56 5.04
CA ARG A 29 -9.40 14.44 5.99
C ARG A 29 -9.59 13.05 5.35
N GLN A 30 -9.31 12.96 4.05
CA GLN A 30 -9.38 11.75 3.24
C GLN A 30 -8.32 11.81 2.14
N THR A 31 -7.66 10.69 1.85
CA THR A 31 -6.76 10.57 0.70
C THR A 31 -6.70 9.13 0.18
N GLY A 32 -6.23 8.96 -1.06
CA GLY A 32 -5.98 7.65 -1.67
C GLY A 32 -4.50 7.27 -1.55
N LEU A 33 -4.25 6.04 -1.11
CA LEU A 33 -2.92 5.44 -1.02
C LEU A 33 -2.82 4.27 -1.99
N ILE A 34 -1.66 4.08 -2.62
CA ILE A 34 -1.48 3.09 -3.69
C ILE A 34 -0.25 2.21 -3.38
N TRP A 35 -0.42 0.89 -3.44
CA TRP A 35 0.68 -0.06 -3.39
C TRP A 35 0.67 -0.89 -4.66
N LYS A 36 1.73 -0.77 -5.47
CA LYS A 36 1.94 -1.59 -6.67
C LYS A 36 3.01 -2.64 -6.39
N PHE A 37 2.75 -3.89 -6.77
CA PHE A 37 3.68 -5.00 -6.53
C PHE A 37 3.45 -6.14 -7.53
N PRO A 38 4.49 -6.92 -7.87
CA PRO A 38 4.35 -8.04 -8.79
C PRO A 38 3.62 -9.22 -8.13
N GLY A 39 2.92 -10.03 -8.92
CA GLY A 39 2.32 -11.29 -8.46
C GLY A 39 0.91 -11.53 -8.99
N THR A 40 0.31 -12.61 -8.49
CA THR A 40 -1.08 -13.01 -8.76
C THR A 40 -1.87 -13.09 -7.45
N LEU A 41 -3.21 -13.15 -7.55
CA LEU A 41 -4.09 -13.28 -6.38
C LEU A 41 -3.71 -14.48 -5.50
N ALA A 42 -3.43 -15.63 -6.12
CA ALA A 42 -3.01 -16.84 -5.42
C ALA A 42 -1.65 -16.70 -4.72
N SER A 43 -0.69 -16.01 -5.33
CA SER A 43 0.65 -15.84 -4.75
C SER A 43 0.69 -14.83 -3.59
N ARG A 44 -0.28 -13.90 -3.53
CA ARG A 44 -0.28 -12.76 -2.59
C ARG A 44 -1.28 -12.93 -1.44
N TRP A 45 -1.42 -14.15 -0.95
CA TRP A 45 -2.28 -14.46 0.19
C TRP A 45 -1.74 -13.91 1.53
N GLN A 46 -0.43 -13.64 1.62
CA GLN A 46 0.25 -13.06 2.80
C GLN A 46 0.34 -11.53 2.79
N PHE A 47 -0.21 -10.88 1.76
CA PHE A 47 -0.22 -9.43 1.67
C PHE A 47 -1.07 -8.85 2.80
N GLU A 48 -0.53 -7.93 3.60
CA GLU A 48 -1.24 -7.39 4.76
C GLU A 48 -0.96 -5.90 4.91
N CYS A 49 -2.01 -5.11 5.13
CA CYS A 49 -1.90 -3.67 5.33
C CYS A 49 -2.34 -3.25 6.72
N PHE A 50 -1.71 -2.21 7.24
CA PHE A 50 -1.87 -1.69 8.58
C PHE A 50 -1.98 -0.18 8.56
N ARG A 51 -2.73 0.33 9.53
CA ARG A 51 -2.67 1.70 10.00
C ARG A 51 -2.11 1.65 11.40
N GLU A 52 -0.89 2.17 11.57
CA GLU A 52 -0.16 2.08 12.83
C GLU A 52 -0.09 0.61 13.32
N GLY A 53 -0.73 0.28 14.44
CA GLY A 53 -0.84 -1.10 14.95
C GLY A 53 -2.06 -1.89 14.48
N THR A 54 -3.01 -1.26 13.76
CA THR A 54 -4.30 -1.86 13.41
C THR A 54 -4.30 -2.44 12.00
N GLN A 55 -4.64 -3.72 11.86
CA GLN A 55 -4.78 -4.36 10.55
C GLN A 55 -5.97 -3.78 9.78
N LEU A 56 -5.73 -3.36 8.53
CA LEU A 56 -6.76 -2.89 7.62
C LEU A 56 -7.32 -4.02 6.76
N CYS A 57 -6.42 -4.86 6.22
CA CYS A 57 -6.80 -5.98 5.36
C CYS A 57 -5.69 -7.04 5.29
N LYS A 58 -6.06 -8.26 4.90
CA LYS A 58 -5.16 -9.41 4.75
C LYS A 58 -5.53 -10.28 3.55
N GLY A 59 -4.54 -10.61 2.73
CA GLY A 59 -4.68 -11.26 1.45
C GLY A 59 -5.31 -10.34 0.40
N VAL A 60 -5.06 -10.62 -0.87
CA VAL A 60 -5.61 -9.83 -1.98
C VAL A 60 -6.90 -10.43 -2.55
N THR A 61 -7.76 -9.58 -3.09
CA THR A 61 -8.94 -9.97 -3.89
C THR A 61 -9.20 -8.91 -4.96
N THR A 62 -9.89 -9.27 -6.05
CA THR A 62 -10.47 -8.30 -7.00
C THR A 62 -11.93 -7.96 -6.69
N GLY A 63 -12.56 -8.71 -5.78
CA GLY A 63 -13.94 -8.52 -5.37
C GLY A 63 -14.09 -7.66 -4.11
N ASN A 64 -15.34 -7.47 -3.67
CA ASN A 64 -15.63 -6.81 -2.41
C ASN A 64 -15.76 -7.85 -1.30
N GLU A 65 -14.63 -8.43 -0.87
CA GLU A 65 -14.58 -9.37 0.25
C GLU A 65 -14.16 -8.66 1.54
N THR A 66 -14.94 -8.85 2.60
CA THR A 66 -14.67 -8.22 3.90
C THR A 66 -13.31 -8.63 4.44
N GLY A 67 -12.48 -7.63 4.80
CA GLY A 67 -11.16 -7.85 5.38
C GLY A 67 -10.06 -8.25 4.38
N LYS A 68 -10.38 -8.39 3.09
CA LYS A 68 -9.38 -8.58 2.03
C LYS A 68 -8.93 -7.25 1.43
N CYS A 69 -7.69 -7.19 0.96
CA CYS A 69 -7.14 -6.03 0.28
C CYS A 69 -7.61 -6.05 -1.18
N VAL A 70 -8.46 -5.10 -1.56
CA VAL A 70 -8.95 -5.00 -2.94
C VAL A 70 -7.82 -4.54 -3.85
N VAL A 71 -7.59 -5.28 -4.93
CA VAL A 71 -6.56 -4.96 -5.92
C VAL A 71 -7.13 -4.96 -7.34
N THR A 72 -6.52 -4.16 -8.20
CA THR A 72 -6.67 -4.29 -9.65
C THR A 72 -5.47 -5.05 -10.23
N VAL A 73 -5.71 -5.83 -11.28
CA VAL A 73 -4.65 -6.58 -11.98
C VAL A 73 -4.20 -5.76 -13.20
N GLU A 74 -2.91 -5.44 -13.26
CA GLU A 74 -2.29 -4.74 -14.39
C GLU A 74 -1.11 -5.58 -14.92
N GLY A 75 -1.37 -6.41 -15.92
CA GLY A 75 -0.38 -7.34 -16.46
C GLY A 75 0.09 -8.35 -15.42
N LYS A 76 1.38 -8.28 -15.03
CA LYS A 76 1.99 -9.14 -13.99
C LYS A 76 1.99 -8.50 -12.60
N ASN A 77 1.38 -7.32 -12.46
CA ASN A 77 1.38 -6.54 -11.25
C ASN A 77 -0.03 -6.45 -10.67
N LEU A 78 -0.09 -6.30 -9.35
CA LEU A 78 -1.30 -5.97 -8.60
C LEU A 78 -1.16 -4.55 -8.07
N ILE A 79 -2.26 -3.82 -8.07
CA ILE A 79 -2.35 -2.47 -7.52
C ILE A 79 -3.42 -2.47 -6.45
N HIS A 80 -3.00 -2.31 -5.20
CA HIS A 80 -3.90 -2.06 -4.08
C HIS A 80 -4.10 -0.55 -3.94
N THR A 81 -5.34 -0.09 -4.06
CA THR A 81 -5.70 1.30 -3.76
C THR A 81 -6.58 1.32 -2.52
N GLN A 82 -6.16 2.08 -1.51
CA GLN A 82 -6.93 2.24 -0.26
C GLN A 82 -7.27 3.71 -0.07
N VAL A 83 -8.57 4.01 0.04
CA VAL A 83 -9.03 5.31 0.53
C VAL A 83 -8.99 5.27 2.05
N VAL A 84 -8.28 6.23 2.65
CA VAL A 84 -8.13 6.34 4.10
C VAL A 84 -8.68 7.67 4.59
N ASN A 85 -9.24 7.67 5.79
CA ASN A 85 -9.74 8.86 6.47
C ASN A 85 -8.89 9.11 7.73
N ALA A 86 -8.72 10.39 8.07
CA ALA A 86 -7.96 10.79 9.27
C ALA A 86 -8.65 10.31 10.55
N SER A 87 -8.02 9.41 11.29
CA SER A 87 -8.55 8.97 12.61
C SER A 87 -8.24 9.98 13.72
N LYS A 88 -7.21 10.80 13.54
CA LYS A 88 -6.72 11.80 14.50
C LYS A 88 -6.24 13.06 13.77
N ASN A 89 -6.05 14.14 14.54
CA ASN A 89 -5.44 15.37 14.03
C ASN A 89 -3.92 15.33 14.26
N GLY A 90 -3.20 14.66 13.35
CA GLY A 90 -1.76 14.43 13.47
C GLY A 90 -1.24 13.58 12.31
N VAL A 91 -0.07 12.98 12.49
CA VAL A 91 0.51 12.07 11.51
C VAL A 91 0.03 10.64 11.75
N GLU A 92 -0.48 9.98 10.71
CA GLU A 92 -0.78 8.56 10.70
C GLU A 92 0.13 7.82 9.70
N PHE A 93 0.50 6.59 10.08
CA PHE A 93 1.35 5.72 9.29
C PHE A 93 0.53 4.60 8.68
N PHE A 94 0.62 4.43 7.38
CA PHE A 94 -0.06 3.36 6.64
C PHE A 94 0.97 2.53 5.91
N PHE A 95 1.01 1.23 6.13
CA PHE A 95 2.03 0.39 5.52
C PHE A 95 1.48 -0.98 5.18
N CYS A 96 2.05 -1.58 4.14
CA CYS A 96 1.72 -2.94 3.74
C CYS A 96 2.97 -3.80 3.67
N TYR A 97 2.85 -5.06 4.07
CA TYR A 97 3.82 -6.11 3.84
C TYR A 97 3.37 -6.98 2.69
N LEU A 98 4.31 -7.37 1.84
CA LEU A 98 4.09 -8.45 0.88
C LEU A 98 4.09 -9.83 1.55
N ASN A 99 4.94 -9.98 2.56
CA ASN A 99 5.02 -11.15 3.43
C ASN A 99 5.57 -10.70 4.80
N ARG A 100 4.80 -10.93 5.87
CA ARG A 100 5.18 -10.57 7.25
C ARG A 100 6.41 -11.30 7.78
N VAL A 101 6.76 -12.47 7.23
CA VAL A 101 7.97 -13.22 7.63
C VAL A 101 9.24 -12.49 7.18
N THR A 102 9.13 -11.62 6.17
CA THR A 102 10.21 -10.76 5.69
C THR A 102 9.85 -9.28 5.88
N PRO A 103 9.80 -8.78 7.13
CA PRO A 103 9.25 -7.47 7.45
C PRO A 103 10.09 -6.29 6.92
N GLN A 104 11.33 -6.54 6.47
CA GLN A 104 12.18 -5.53 5.85
C GLN A 104 11.63 -4.96 4.52
N ARG A 105 10.50 -5.48 4.02
CA ARG A 105 9.91 -5.09 2.74
C ARG A 105 8.49 -4.53 2.93
N ALA A 106 8.37 -3.51 3.77
CA ALA A 106 7.17 -2.69 3.87
C ALA A 106 7.31 -1.43 3.03
N LEU A 107 6.24 -1.02 2.36
CA LEU A 107 6.11 0.32 1.81
C LEU A 107 5.16 1.11 2.69
N THR A 108 5.64 2.24 3.19
CA THR A 108 4.94 3.07 4.17
C THR A 108 4.59 4.42 3.57
N TYR A 109 3.37 4.86 3.84
CA TYR A 109 2.89 6.21 3.68
C TYR A 109 2.81 6.91 5.03
N ASN A 110 3.34 8.12 5.09
CA ASN A 110 3.17 9.03 6.20
C ASN A 110 2.13 10.06 5.78
N VAL A 111 0.96 10.08 6.42
CA VAL A 111 -0.08 11.06 6.10
C VAL A 111 -0.19 12.05 7.25
N ASP A 112 0.17 13.30 6.97
CA ASP A 112 -0.02 14.40 7.89
C ASP A 112 -1.40 15.00 7.71
N TRP A 113 -2.25 14.84 8.71
CA TRP A 113 -3.61 15.40 8.71
C TRP A 113 -3.70 16.76 9.37
N ARG A 114 -2.57 17.30 9.84
CA ARG A 114 -2.53 18.68 10.35
C ARG A 114 -2.85 19.59 9.16
N SER A 115 -3.70 20.59 9.40
CA SER A 115 -4.15 21.55 8.39
C SER A 115 -3.03 22.44 7.81
N LYS A 116 -1.78 22.24 8.23
CA LYS A 116 -0.58 22.94 7.76
C LYS A 116 0.58 21.97 7.61
N CYS A 117 1.11 22.00 6.40
CA CYS A 117 2.19 21.25 5.79
C CYS A 117 2.50 22.06 4.50
#